data_AF-A0A2R5LGU4-F1
#
_entry.id   AF-A0A2R5LGU4-F1
#
_cell.length_a   1.000
_cell.length_b   1.000
_cell.length_c   1.000
_cell.angle_alpha   90.00
_cell.angle_beta   90.00
_cell.angle_gamma   90.00
#
_symmetry.space_group_name_H-M   'P 1'
#
loop_
_entity.id
_entity.type
_entity.pdbx_description
1 polymer ?
#
loop_
_entity_poly.entity_id
_entity_poly.type
_entity_poly.pdbx_seq_one_letter_code
_entity_poly.pdbx_strand_id
1 'polypeptide(L)'
;MAKHRQAEPAAPAPQPTAEKDTQNKRTRPMPVFFWETVHVMRWMKRCCTEYHALYGSYFLDHEITGRSLVRLNDISLEKMGIKDKAHRDDLCREILKLKLKSDILEMRDLESRGTGFSTVGVS
;
A
#
# COMPACT_ATOMS: atom_id res chain seq x y z
N MET A 1 -35.60 -5.51 61.05
CA MET A 1 -35.37 -4.98 59.69
C MET A 1 -34.36 -3.84 59.79
N ALA A 2 -33.09 -4.08 59.43
CA ALA A 2 -32.10 -3.01 59.23
C ALA A 2 -30.90 -3.62 58.48
N LYS A 3 -30.88 -3.42 57.16
CA LYS A 3 -29.82 -3.87 56.26
C LYS A 3 -28.51 -3.18 56.64
N HIS A 4 -27.52 -3.95 57.08
CA HIS A 4 -26.15 -3.48 57.21
C HIS A 4 -25.57 -3.24 55.81
N ARG A 5 -25.14 -2.00 55.62
CA ARG A 5 -24.61 -1.41 54.39
C ARG A 5 -23.16 -1.88 54.18
N GLN A 6 -22.91 -2.57 53.08
CA GLN A 6 -21.57 -2.88 52.60
C GLN A 6 -20.86 -1.59 52.17
N ALA A 7 -19.57 -1.48 52.50
CA ALA A 7 -18.67 -0.47 51.96
C ALA A 7 -17.90 -1.09 50.78
N GLU A 8 -18.12 -0.58 49.58
CA GLU A 8 -17.38 -0.90 48.36
C GLU A 8 -16.31 0.19 48.15
N PRO A 9 -15.01 -0.16 47.99
CA PRO A 9 -13.97 0.83 47.74
C PRO A 9 -13.80 1.10 46.23
N ALA A 10 -13.98 2.37 45.89
CA ALA A 10 -13.29 3.17 44.87
C ALA A 10 -13.07 2.55 43.47
N ALA A 11 -13.87 3.03 42.51
CA ALA A 11 -13.61 2.96 41.08
C ALA A 11 -12.20 3.47 40.70
N PRO A 12 -11.50 2.83 39.75
CA PRO A 12 -10.26 3.37 39.22
C PRO A 12 -10.55 4.54 38.26
N ALA A 13 -9.83 5.64 38.48
CA ALA A 13 -9.85 6.84 37.66
C ALA A 13 -9.52 6.56 36.16
N PRO A 14 -10.05 7.38 35.23
CA PRO A 14 -9.76 7.24 33.80
C PRO A 14 -8.28 7.58 33.52
N GLN A 15 -7.55 6.60 32.98
CA GLN A 15 -6.19 6.80 32.50
C GLN A 15 -6.22 7.63 31.20
N PRO A 16 -5.36 8.64 31.03
CA PRO A 16 -5.25 9.37 29.78
C PRO A 16 -4.63 8.46 28.72
N THR A 17 -5.42 8.08 27.71
CA THR A 17 -4.93 7.48 26.48
C THR A 17 -4.03 8.50 25.80
N ALA A 18 -2.72 8.23 25.77
CA ALA A 18 -1.75 8.96 24.96
C ALA A 18 -2.08 8.72 23.49
N GLU A 19 -2.97 9.54 22.95
CA GLU A 19 -3.22 9.65 21.53
C GLU A 19 -2.14 10.51 20.87
N LYS A 20 -1.71 10.03 19.70
CA LYS A 20 -1.12 10.80 18.59
C LYS A 20 0.17 11.55 18.90
N ASP A 21 1.28 10.86 18.70
CA ASP A 21 2.33 11.45 17.88
C ASP A 21 3.11 10.39 17.11
N THR A 22 3.01 10.43 15.79
CA THR A 22 4.14 10.11 14.93
C THR A 22 3.99 10.89 13.64
N GLN A 23 4.30 12.18 13.78
CA GLN A 23 5.28 12.85 12.94
C GLN A 23 5.16 12.58 11.43
N ASN A 24 4.53 13.54 10.76
CA ASN A 24 4.71 13.91 9.36
C ASN A 24 6.21 14.02 8.97
N LYS A 25 6.86 12.88 8.74
CA LYS A 25 8.08 12.78 7.93
C LYS A 25 7.59 12.89 6.48
N ARG A 26 8.30 13.60 5.59
CA ARG A 26 8.00 13.53 4.14
C ARG A 26 8.02 12.05 3.73
N THR A 27 6.85 11.42 3.71
CA THR A 27 6.75 9.96 3.66
C THR A 27 7.14 9.55 2.26
N ARG A 28 8.30 8.90 2.15
CA ARG A 28 8.74 8.28 0.90
C ARG A 28 7.59 7.42 0.36
N PRO A 29 7.31 7.44 -0.95
CA PRO A 29 6.26 6.61 -1.51
C PRO A 29 6.51 5.15 -1.15
N MET A 30 5.49 4.46 -0.63
CA MET A 30 5.60 3.06 -0.29
C MET A 30 5.90 2.23 -1.56
N PRO A 31 6.94 1.38 -1.58
CA PRO A 31 7.24 0.54 -2.74
C PRO A 31 6.06 -0.35 -3.11
N VAL A 32 5.89 -0.61 -4.41
CA VAL A 32 4.75 -1.38 -4.94
C VAL A 32 4.68 -2.76 -4.31
N PHE A 33 5.82 -3.38 -4.00
CA PHE A 33 5.87 -4.68 -3.33
C PHE A 33 5.10 -4.74 -2.00
N PHE A 34 4.96 -3.62 -1.29
CA PHE A 34 4.24 -3.50 -0.01
C PHE A 34 2.81 -3.00 -0.16
N TRP A 35 2.31 -2.86 -1.40
CA TRP A 35 0.94 -2.42 -1.61
C TRP A 35 -0.05 -3.52 -1.24
N GLU A 36 -0.98 -3.19 -0.36
CA GLU A 36 -2.22 -3.94 -0.17
C GLU A 36 -3.26 -3.64 -1.26
N THR A 37 -4.35 -4.42 -1.30
CA THR A 37 -5.42 -4.28 -2.28
C THR A 37 -5.97 -2.85 -2.37
N VAL A 38 -6.13 -2.15 -1.23
CA VAL A 38 -6.56 -0.73 -1.20
C VAL A 38 -5.62 0.20 -1.98
N HIS A 39 -4.30 -0.06 -1.95
CA HIS A 39 -3.31 0.74 -2.68
C HIS A 39 -3.39 0.45 -4.18
N VAL A 40 -3.57 -0.81 -4.55
CA VAL A 40 -3.78 -1.24 -5.93
C VAL A 40 -5.04 -0.60 -6.51
N MET A 41 -6.14 -0.62 -5.78
CA MET A 41 -7.39 0.02 -6.20
C MET A 41 -7.22 1.52 -6.40
N ARG A 42 -6.50 2.20 -5.50
CA ARG A 42 -6.20 3.64 -5.63
C ARG A 42 -5.33 3.94 -6.86
N TRP A 43 -4.36 3.09 -7.16
CA TRP A 43 -3.54 3.21 -8.36
C TRP A 43 -4.39 3.01 -9.62
N MET A 44 -5.19 1.95 -9.66
CA MET A 44 -6.06 1.63 -10.80
C MET A 44 -7.06 2.76 -11.08
N LYS A 45 -7.65 3.35 -10.03
CA LYS A 45 -8.53 4.52 -10.16
C LYS A 45 -7.84 5.76 -10.75
N ARG A 46 -6.52 5.91 -10.55
CA ARG A 46 -5.75 7.08 -11.02
C ARG A 46 -5.17 6.90 -12.41
N CYS A 47 -4.60 5.72 -12.69
CA CYS A 47 -3.86 5.44 -13.91
C CYS A 47 -4.71 4.73 -14.97
N CYS A 48 -5.78 4.06 -14.54
CA CYS A 48 -6.61 3.20 -15.38
C CYS A 48 -8.10 3.51 -15.17
N THR A 49 -8.51 4.79 -15.16
CA THR A 49 -9.86 5.22 -14.74
C THR A 49 -11.00 4.46 -15.41
N GLU A 50 -10.94 4.33 -16.74
CA GLU A 50 -11.95 3.59 -17.53
C GLU A 50 -11.99 2.11 -17.14
N TYR A 51 -10.83 1.48 -16.96
CA TYR A 51 -10.72 0.07 -16.58
C TYR A 51 -11.05 -0.19 -15.13
N HIS A 52 -10.84 0.77 -14.23
CA HIS A 52 -11.26 0.65 -12.84
C HIS A 52 -12.77 0.51 -12.73
N ALA A 53 -13.54 1.25 -13.54
CA ALA A 53 -15.00 1.14 -13.55
C ALA A 53 -15.47 -0.24 -14.03
N LEU A 54 -14.76 -0.84 -15.00
CA LEU A 54 -15.13 -2.12 -15.60
C LEU A 54 -14.64 -3.35 -14.80
N TYR A 55 -13.41 -3.29 -14.29
CA TYR A 55 -12.69 -4.44 -13.76
C TYR A 55 -12.25 -4.29 -12.31
N GLY A 56 -12.60 -3.17 -11.65
CA GLY A 56 -12.21 -2.92 -10.27
C GLY A 56 -12.72 -4.01 -9.30
N SER A 57 -13.93 -4.54 -9.51
CA SER A 57 -14.44 -5.66 -8.73
C SER A 57 -13.59 -6.92 -8.89
N TYR A 58 -13.10 -7.21 -10.10
CA TYR A 58 -12.27 -8.40 -10.34
C TYR A 58 -10.95 -8.31 -9.58
N PHE A 59 -10.34 -7.12 -9.49
CA PHE A 59 -9.14 -6.91 -8.69
C PHE A 59 -9.40 -7.07 -7.18
N LEU A 60 -10.60 -6.72 -6.71
CA LEU A 60 -11.01 -6.93 -5.32
C LEU A 60 -11.28 -8.41 -5.03
N ASP A 61 -12.06 -9.09 -5.88
CA ASP A 61 -12.45 -10.49 -5.71
C ASP A 61 -11.24 -11.43 -5.74
N HIS A 62 -10.22 -11.10 -6.54
CA HIS A 62 -8.96 -11.83 -6.59
C HIS A 62 -7.92 -11.32 -5.57
N GLU A 63 -8.28 -10.40 -4.69
CA GLU A 63 -7.43 -9.82 -3.64
C GLU A 63 -6.06 -9.38 -4.16
N ILE A 64 -6.05 -8.65 -5.28
CA ILE A 64 -4.81 -8.26 -5.95
C ILE A 64 -4.01 -7.28 -5.08
N THR A 65 -2.94 -7.79 -4.47
CA THR A 65 -1.91 -7.01 -3.79
C THR A 65 -0.83 -6.55 -4.77
N GLY A 66 0.04 -5.64 -4.34
CA GLY A 66 1.16 -5.17 -5.14
C GLY A 66 2.13 -6.26 -5.57
N ARG A 67 2.32 -7.30 -4.74
CA ARG A 67 3.11 -8.48 -5.08
C ARG A 67 2.52 -9.24 -6.27
N SER A 68 1.20 -9.42 -6.27
CA SER A 68 0.47 -10.07 -7.35
C SER A 68 0.41 -9.18 -8.59
N LEU A 69 0.18 -7.88 -8.40
CA LEU A 69 0.07 -6.87 -9.46
C LEU A 69 1.30 -6.85 -10.38
N VAL A 70 2.51 -6.82 -9.82
CA VAL A 70 3.76 -6.76 -10.61
C VAL A 70 4.06 -8.05 -11.38
N ARG A 71 3.33 -9.13 -11.08
CA ARG A 71 3.42 -10.44 -11.74
C ARG A 71 2.29 -10.69 -12.73
N LEU A 72 1.27 -9.83 -12.77
CA LEU A 72 0.17 -9.97 -13.74
C LEU A 72 0.71 -9.86 -15.17
N ASN A 73 0.18 -10.72 -16.02
CA ASN A 73 0.43 -10.77 -17.45
C ASN A 73 -0.90 -11.00 -18.19
N ASP A 74 -0.85 -10.97 -19.51
CA ASP A 74 -2.02 -11.18 -20.38
C ASP A 74 -2.85 -12.40 -19.98
N ILE A 75 -2.19 -13.55 -19.79
CA ILE A 75 -2.83 -14.82 -19.41
C ILE A 75 -3.52 -14.72 -18.05
N SER A 76 -2.90 -14.04 -17.08
CA SER A 76 -3.47 -13.89 -15.73
C SER A 76 -4.70 -12.97 -15.75
N LEU A 77 -4.67 -11.90 -16.53
CA LEU A 77 -5.80 -10.99 -16.71
C LEU A 77 -6.97 -11.67 -17.45
N GLU A 78 -6.68 -12.50 -18.44
CA GLU A 78 -7.69 -13.29 -19.14
C GLU A 78 -8.38 -14.28 -18.19
N LYS A 79 -7.60 -14.99 -17.36
CA LYS A 79 -8.11 -15.91 -16.33
C LYS A 79 -8.93 -15.20 -15.25
N MET A 80 -8.66 -13.92 -15.00
CA MET A 80 -9.44 -13.07 -14.09
C MET A 80 -10.79 -12.64 -14.69
N GLY A 81 -11.03 -12.93 -15.97
CA GLY A 81 -12.30 -12.61 -16.66
C GLY A 81 -12.22 -11.42 -17.61
N ILE A 82 -11.04 -10.81 -17.81
CA ILE A 82 -10.84 -9.70 -18.75
C ILE A 82 -10.64 -10.26 -20.16
N LYS A 83 -11.73 -10.56 -20.86
CA LYS A 83 -11.71 -11.25 -22.16
C LYS A 83 -11.28 -10.36 -23.34
N ASP A 84 -11.46 -9.05 -23.23
CA ASP A 84 -11.06 -8.11 -24.28
C ASP A 84 -9.54 -7.95 -24.33
N LYS A 85 -8.93 -8.29 -25.47
CA LYS A 85 -7.47 -8.22 -25.65
C LYS A 85 -6.95 -6.78 -25.60
N ALA A 86 -7.65 -5.81 -26.17
CA ALA A 86 -7.21 -4.41 -26.15
C ALA A 86 -7.17 -3.88 -24.71
N HIS A 87 -8.16 -4.23 -23.90
CA HIS A 87 -8.18 -3.87 -22.48
C HIS A 87 -7.04 -4.53 -21.69
N ARG A 88 -6.76 -5.81 -21.96
CA ARG A 88 -5.61 -6.50 -21.34
C ARG A 88 -4.27 -5.89 -21.75
N ASP A 89 -4.10 -5.55 -23.03
CA ASP A 89 -2.89 -4.90 -23.54
C ASP A 89 -2.68 -3.55 -22.84
N ASP A 90 -3.74 -2.74 -22.66
CA ASP A 90 -3.66 -1.46 -21.95
C ASP A 90 -3.35 -1.62 -20.46
N LEU A 91 -4.00 -2.56 -19.78
CA LEU A 91 -3.69 -2.84 -18.37
C LEU A 91 -2.24 -3.31 -18.20
N CYS A 92 -1.74 -4.17 -19.12
CA CYS A 92 -0.34 -4.59 -19.11
C CYS A 92 0.61 -3.41 -19.31
N ARG A 93 0.27 -2.46 -20.20
CA ARG A 93 1.04 -1.22 -20.40
C ARG A 93 1.10 -0.39 -19.11
N GLU A 94 -0.01 -0.20 -18.42
CA GLU A 94 -0.06 0.58 -17.17
C GLU A 94 0.71 -0.11 -16.03
N ILE A 95 0.63 -1.45 -15.94
CA ILE A 95 1.42 -2.23 -14.96
C ILE A 95 2.92 -2.08 -15.25
N LEU A 96 3.34 -2.12 -16.51
CA LEU A 96 4.74 -1.91 -16.89
C LEU A 96 5.23 -0.52 -16.51
N LYS A 97 4.45 0.54 -16.78
CA LYS A 97 4.78 1.92 -16.36
C LYS A 97 4.94 2.00 -14.84
N LEU A 98 4.06 1.36 -14.08
CA LEU A 98 4.15 1.31 -12.62
C LEU A 98 5.46 0.66 -12.16
N LYS A 99 5.84 -0.48 -12.75
CA LYS A 99 7.09 -1.19 -12.43
C LYS A 99 8.31 -0.32 -12.69
N LEU A 100 8.41 0.27 -13.89
CA LEU A 100 9.50 1.18 -14.23
C LEU A 100 9.61 2.35 -13.25
N LYS A 101 8.47 2.96 -12.88
CA LYS A 101 8.44 4.04 -11.90
C LYS A 101 8.91 3.57 -10.53
N SER A 102 8.51 2.38 -10.10
CA SER A 102 8.95 1.78 -8.83
C SER A 102 10.47 1.54 -8.84
N ASP A 103 11.00 0.96 -9.91
CA ASP A 103 12.42 0.62 -10.05
C ASP A 103 13.29 1.89 -10.09
N ILE A 104 12.85 2.95 -10.78
CA ILE A 104 13.54 4.24 -10.78
C ILE A 104 13.57 4.83 -9.36
N LEU A 105 12.46 4.76 -8.63
CA LEU A 105 12.41 5.27 -7.26
C LEU A 105 13.30 4.45 -6.31
N GLU A 106 13.32 3.13 -6.48
CA GLU A 106 14.18 2.24 -5.69
C GLU A 106 15.67 2.49 -5.98
N MET A 107 16.04 2.68 -7.24
CA MET A 107 17.40 3.04 -7.65
C MET A 107 17.85 4.35 -7.00
N ARG A 108 17.02 5.40 -7.08
CA ARG A 108 17.31 6.69 -6.41
C ARG A 108 17.40 6.56 -4.89
N ASP A 109 16.61 5.67 -4.30
CA ASP A 109 16.64 5.40 -2.86
C ASP A 109 17.93 4.67 -2.44
N LEU A 110 18.43 3.74 -3.27
CA LEU A 110 19.73 3.09 -3.09
C LEU A 110 20.88 4.10 -3.19
N GLU A 111 20.90 4.95 -4.21
CA GLU A 111 21.92 6.01 -4.38
C GLU A 111 21.92 7.00 -3.21
N SER A 112 20.73 7.41 -2.75
CA SER A 112 20.59 8.32 -1.62
C SER A 112 21.05 7.71 -0.28
N ARG A 113 21.06 6.38 -0.16
CA ARG A 113 21.59 5.67 1.01
C ARG A 113 23.12 5.48 0.92
N GLY A 114 23.67 5.37 -0.29
CA GLY A 114 25.11 5.22 -0.54
C GLY A 114 25.96 6.47 -0.32
N THR A 115 25.35 7.66 -0.21
CA THR A 115 26.07 8.94 -0.06
C THR A 115 26.40 9.31 1.40
N GLY A 116 26.15 8.43 2.37
CA GLY A 116 26.45 8.64 3.79
C GLY A 116 27.80 8.10 4.30
N PHE A 117 28.61 7.48 3.44
CA PHE A 117 29.87 6.82 3.83
C PHE A 117 31.01 7.16 2.84
N SER A 118 31.61 8.35 2.93
CA SER A 118 32.98 8.63 2.46
C SER A 118 33.41 10.06 2.81
N THR A 119 33.54 10.38 4.09
CA THR A 119 34.47 11.45 4.56
C THR A 119 35.00 11.11 5.96
N VAL A 120 35.68 9.99 6.13
CA VAL A 120 36.61 9.84 7.27
C VAL A 120 37.97 9.48 6.71
N GLY A 121 38.86 10.46 6.76
CA GLY A 121 40.28 10.27 7.03
C GLY A 121 41.11 9.61 5.93
N VAL A 122 41.62 10.42 5.01
CA VAL A 122 43.03 10.28 4.62
C VAL A 122 43.72 11.58 5.04
N SER A 123 44.46 11.50 6.15
CA SER A 123 45.48 12.46 6.57
C SER A 123 46.82 11.74 6.53
#